data_AF-A0AA41W2Q8-F1
#
_entry.id   AF-A0AA41W2Q8-F1
#
_cell.length_a   1.000
_cell.length_b   1.000
_cell.length_c   1.000
_cell.angle_alpha   90.00
_cell.angle_beta   90.00
_cell.angle_gamma   90.00
#
_symmetry.space_group_name_H-M   'P 1'
#
loop_
_entity.id
_entity.type
_entity.pdbx_description
1 polymer ?
#
loop_
_entity_poly.entity_id
_entity_poly.type
_entity_poly.pdbx_seq_one_letter_code
_entity_poly.pdbx_strand_id
1 'polypeptide(L)'
;MWKSNSVAEPARVLLQDFTGVPAIVDLACMRDAMNSLGSDSNKINPLIPVDLVIDHSVQVDVTRSENAVKENMEIEFERNKERFAFLKWGSTAFRNMLVVPPGSGIVHQ
;
A
#
# COMPACT_ATOMS: atom_id res chain seq x y z
N MET A 1 -38.61 -15.17 0.26
CA MET A 1 -37.54 -15.34 -0.75
C MET A 1 -36.22 -15.07 -0.04
N TRP A 2 -35.45 -16.11 0.26
CA TRP A 2 -34.26 -16.03 1.12
C TRP A 2 -33.08 -15.41 0.35
N LYS A 3 -32.57 -14.26 0.80
CA LYS A 3 -31.21 -13.82 0.46
C LYS A 3 -30.28 -14.43 1.51
N SER A 4 -29.64 -15.56 1.21
CA SER A 4 -28.54 -16.04 2.05
C SER A 4 -27.32 -15.17 1.79
N ASN A 5 -26.92 -14.35 2.77
CA ASN A 5 -25.61 -13.71 2.73
C ASN A 5 -24.56 -14.80 2.92
N SER A 6 -23.89 -15.17 1.83
CA SER A 6 -22.77 -16.09 1.86
C SER A 6 -21.52 -15.29 2.22
N VAL A 7 -20.77 -15.73 3.23
CA VAL A 7 -19.51 -15.07 3.62
C VAL A 7 -18.39 -15.66 2.77
N ALA A 8 -17.59 -14.79 2.14
CA ALA A 8 -16.37 -15.18 1.43
C ALA A 8 -15.15 -14.73 2.25
N GLU A 9 -14.26 -15.67 2.56
CA GLU A 9 -13.00 -15.40 3.26
C GLU A 9 -11.84 -15.58 2.26
N PRO A 10 -11.32 -14.50 1.67
CA PRO A 10 -10.23 -14.59 0.73
C PRO A 10 -8.92 -14.98 1.43
N ALA A 11 -8.03 -15.66 0.72
CA ALA A 11 -6.73 -16.06 1.26
C ALA A 11 -5.74 -14.88 1.42
N ARG A 12 -5.94 -13.78 0.69
CA ARG A 12 -5.12 -12.56 0.74
C ARG A 12 -5.86 -11.34 0.21
N VAL A 13 -5.30 -10.15 0.47
CA VAL A 13 -5.72 -8.87 -0.11
C VAL A 13 -4.60 -8.31 -0.99
N LEU A 14 -4.97 -7.69 -2.11
CA LEU A 14 -4.05 -7.00 -3.00
C LEU A 14 -4.45 -5.52 -3.07
N LEU A 15 -3.48 -4.63 -2.92
CA LEU A 15 -3.65 -3.18 -2.95
C LEU A 15 -2.70 -2.55 -3.98
N GLN A 16 -3.14 -1.46 -4.58
CA GLN A 16 -2.29 -0.51 -5.28
C GLN A 16 -2.08 0.74 -4.40
N ASP A 17 -1.06 1.53 -4.67
CA ASP A 17 -0.57 2.61 -3.80
C ASP A 17 -1.57 3.74 -3.51
N PHE A 18 -2.42 4.16 -4.45
CA PHE A 18 -3.45 5.17 -4.20
C PHE A 18 -4.49 4.76 -3.18
N THR A 19 -4.89 3.48 -3.15
CA THR A 19 -5.79 2.96 -2.10
C THR A 19 -5.04 2.42 -0.89
N GLY A 20 -3.78 2.00 -1.07
CA GLY A 20 -2.96 1.43 -0.03
C GLY A 20 -2.47 2.46 0.98
N VAL A 21 -2.15 3.68 0.53
CA VAL A 21 -1.80 4.80 1.43
C VAL A 21 -2.92 5.10 2.42
N PRO A 22 -4.16 5.44 2.01
CA PRO A 22 -5.22 5.73 2.97
C PRO A 22 -5.56 4.51 3.84
N ALA A 23 -5.48 3.28 3.31
CA ALA A 23 -5.68 2.09 4.13
C ALA A 23 -4.65 1.94 5.26
N ILE A 24 -3.36 2.23 5.01
CA ILE A 24 -2.32 2.20 6.04
C ILE A 24 -2.49 3.37 7.03
N VAL A 25 -2.92 4.54 6.56
CA VAL A 25 -3.29 5.67 7.43
C VAL A 25 -4.42 5.26 8.38
N ASP A 26 -5.48 4.64 7.87
CA ASP A 26 -6.60 4.18 8.69
C ASP A 26 -6.15 3.18 9.75
N LEU A 27 -5.30 2.21 9.40
CA LEU A 27 -4.72 1.28 10.37
C LEU A 27 -3.87 1.99 11.44
N ALA A 28 -3.11 3.02 11.06
CA ALA A 28 -2.35 3.82 12.01
C ALA A 28 -3.27 4.60 12.96
N CYS A 29 -4.30 5.26 12.43
CA CYS A 29 -5.29 5.97 13.23
C CYS A 29 -6.07 5.03 14.17
N MET A 30 -6.38 3.81 13.72
CA MET A 30 -7.00 2.79 14.57
C MET A 30 -6.08 2.35 15.72
N ARG A 31 -4.76 2.27 15.50
CA ARG A 31 -3.78 2.01 16.58
C ARG A 31 -3.75 3.14 17.60
N ASP A 32 -3.75 4.39 17.15
CA ASP A 32 -3.79 5.55 18.04
C ASP A 32 -5.07 5.58 18.87
N ALA A 33 -6.21 5.31 18.23
CA ALA A 33 -7.50 5.20 18.92
C ALA A 33 -7.48 4.10 19.98
N MET A 34 -6.98 2.90 19.66
CA MET A 34 -6.83 1.79 20.62
C MET A 34 -5.96 2.18 21.82
N ASN A 35 -4.82 2.84 21.58
CA ASN A 35 -3.94 3.32 22.64
C ASN A 35 -4.63 4.33 23.55
N SER A 36 -5.38 5.29 22.98
CA SER A 36 -6.12 6.30 23.77
C SER A 36 -7.22 5.69 24.66
N LEU A 37 -7.75 4.52 24.26
CA LEU A 37 -8.71 3.74 25.04
C LEU A 37 -8.03 2.79 26.06
N GLY A 38 -6.70 2.85 26.20
CA GLY A 38 -5.93 1.98 27.10
C GLY A 38 -5.89 0.51 26.64
N SER A 39 -6.17 0.25 25.36
CA SER A 39 -6.18 -1.09 24.78
C SER A 39 -4.90 -1.37 23.99
N ASP A 40 -4.60 -2.66 23.79
CA ASP A 40 -3.44 -3.08 22.99
C ASP A 40 -3.63 -2.76 21.50
N SER A 41 -2.93 -1.74 21.01
CA SER A 41 -2.94 -1.33 19.60
C SER A 41 -2.35 -2.36 18.65
N ASN A 42 -1.53 -3.31 19.13
CA ASN A 42 -0.97 -4.36 18.26
C ASN A 42 -2.03 -5.35 17.75
N LYS A 43 -3.25 -5.30 18.30
CA LYS A 43 -4.42 -6.00 17.76
C LYS A 43 -4.89 -5.44 16.43
N ILE A 44 -4.57 -4.18 16.11
CA ILE A 44 -4.81 -3.61 14.78
C ILE A 44 -3.68 -4.07 13.86
N ASN A 45 -3.96 -5.14 13.14
CA ASN A 45 -3.04 -5.75 12.19
C ASN A 45 -3.82 -6.57 11.14
N PRO A 46 -3.35 -6.64 9.88
CA PRO A 46 -3.89 -7.58 8.92
C PRO A 46 -3.87 -9.03 9.43
N LEU A 47 -4.99 -9.74 9.27
CA LEU A 47 -5.13 -11.15 9.66
C LEU A 47 -4.62 -12.10 8.57
N ILE A 48 -4.79 -11.71 7.31
CA ILE A 48 -4.33 -12.42 6.12
C ILE A 48 -3.24 -11.60 5.40
N PRO A 49 -2.44 -12.23 4.53
CA PRO A 49 -1.46 -11.51 3.71
C PRO A 49 -2.07 -10.34 2.93
N VAL A 50 -1.35 -9.23 2.93
CA VAL A 50 -1.64 -8.02 2.14
C VAL A 50 -0.42 -7.71 1.31
N ASP A 51 -0.58 -7.72 -0.01
CA ASP A 51 0.44 -7.28 -0.95
C ASP A 51 0.04 -5.90 -1.47
N LEU A 52 0.91 -4.90 -1.30
CA LEU A 52 0.73 -3.55 -1.82
C LEU A 52 1.75 -3.29 -2.91
N VAL A 53 1.30 -3.01 -4.12
CA VAL A 53 2.16 -2.69 -5.27
C VAL A 53 2.15 -1.18 -5.52
N ILE A 54 3.33 -0.61 -5.70
CA ILE A 54 3.50 0.79 -6.09
C ILE A 54 3.60 0.87 -7.61
N ASP A 55 2.51 1.25 -8.27
CA ASP A 55 2.41 1.28 -9.73
C ASP A 55 1.61 2.47 -10.29
N HIS A 56 0.88 3.23 -9.46
CA HIS A 56 0.11 4.41 -9.87
C HIS A 56 0.85 5.74 -9.64
N SER A 57 2.15 5.68 -9.33
CA SER A 57 2.97 6.85 -9.01
C SER A 57 3.78 7.39 -10.18
N VAL A 58 4.18 6.55 -11.13
CA VAL A 58 5.03 6.94 -12.26
C VAL A 58 4.21 7.68 -13.32
N GLN A 59 4.80 8.73 -13.89
CA GLN A 59 4.22 9.52 -14.98
C GLN A 59 5.19 9.55 -16.16
N VAL A 60 4.67 9.83 -17.36
CA VAL A 60 5.47 9.99 -18.57
C VAL A 60 5.83 11.46 -18.72
N ASP A 61 6.82 11.93 -17.96
CA ASP A 61 7.35 13.29 -18.05
C ASP A 61 8.29 13.44 -19.26
N VAL A 62 9.11 12.42 -19.52
CA VAL A 62 10.06 12.33 -20.62
C VAL A 62 9.68 11.18 -21.54
N THR A 63 9.73 11.41 -22.86
CA THR A 63 9.43 10.41 -23.89
C THR A 63 10.43 10.52 -25.05
N ARG A 64 10.58 9.44 -25.84
CA ARG A 64 11.45 9.38 -27.02
C ARG A 64 12.93 9.68 -26.75
N SER A 65 13.42 9.32 -25.55
CA SER A 65 14.82 9.39 -25.15
C SER A 65 15.27 8.00 -24.67
N GLU A 66 16.53 7.62 -24.95
CA GLU A 66 17.11 6.38 -24.40
C GLU A 66 17.14 6.38 -22.87
N ASN A 67 17.20 7.56 -22.25
CA ASN A 67 17.19 7.74 -20.80
C ASN A 67 15.80 7.95 -20.20
N ALA A 68 14.73 7.97 -21.00
CA ALA A 68 13.39 8.35 -20.54
C ALA A 68 12.90 7.53 -19.34
N VAL A 69 13.18 6.22 -19.32
CA VAL A 69 12.79 5.34 -18.21
C VAL A 69 13.44 5.78 -16.90
N LYS A 70 14.76 6.02 -16.94
CA LYS A 70 15.53 6.43 -15.76
C LYS A 70 15.08 7.81 -15.26
N GLU A 71 14.95 8.77 -16.16
CA GLU A 71 14.53 10.14 -15.82
C GLU A 71 13.12 10.16 -15.20
N ASN A 72 12.17 9.40 -15.75
CA ASN A 72 10.82 9.30 -15.18
C ASN A 72 10.81 8.64 -13.79
N MET A 73 11.65 7.63 -13.55
CA MET A 73 11.79 7.02 -12.21
C MET A 73 12.41 7.98 -11.19
N GLU A 74 13.40 8.77 -11.59
CA GLU A 74 14.01 9.79 -10.74
C GLU A 74 12.97 10.86 -10.34
N ILE A 75 12.21 11.36 -11.32
CA ILE A 75 11.12 12.33 -11.11
C ILE A 75 10.02 11.73 -10.20
N GLU A 76 9.62 10.49 -10.43
CA GLU A 76 8.66 9.78 -9.59
C GLU A 76 9.13 9.73 -8.13
N PHE A 77 10.39 9.35 -7.91
CA PHE A 77 10.93 9.21 -6.56
C PHE A 77 11.02 10.56 -5.84
N GLU A 78 11.42 11.62 -6.54
CA GLU A 78 11.44 12.98 -5.99
C GLU A 78 10.03 13.45 -5.58
N ARG A 79 9.04 13.25 -6.44
CA ARG A 79 7.65 13.68 -6.18
C ARG A 79 6.97 12.88 -5.07
N ASN A 80 7.37 11.63 -4.86
CA ASN A 80 6.67 10.69 -3.98
C ASN A 80 7.47 10.23 -2.77
N LYS A 81 8.58 10.90 -2.47
CA LYS A 81 9.50 10.52 -1.38
C LYS A 81 8.81 10.26 -0.04
N GLU A 82 7.91 11.16 0.37
CA GLU A 82 7.17 11.02 1.63
C GLU A 82 6.23 9.81 1.61
N ARG A 83 5.48 9.65 0.51
CA ARG A 83 4.57 8.52 0.30
C ARG A 83 5.32 7.19 0.32
N PHE A 84 6.46 7.09 -0.34
CA PHE A 84 7.28 5.87 -0.34
C PHE A 84 7.90 5.58 1.02
N ALA A 85 8.34 6.60 1.74
CA ALA A 85 8.81 6.45 3.12
C ALA A 85 7.69 5.95 4.04
N PHE A 86 6.47 6.48 3.90
CA PHE A 86 5.30 6.07 4.65
C PHE A 86 4.90 4.61 4.36
N LEU A 87 4.84 4.22 3.08
CA LEU A 87 4.55 2.83 2.70
C LEU A 87 5.64 1.87 3.20
N LYS A 88 6.91 2.27 3.12
CA LYS A 88 8.03 1.49 3.68
C LYS A 88 7.89 1.31 5.19
N TRP A 89 7.50 2.35 5.93
CA TRP A 89 7.17 2.22 7.34
C TRP A 89 5.99 1.26 7.57
N GLY A 90 4.93 1.35 6.76
CA GLY A 90 3.78 0.45 6.84
C GLY A 90 4.17 -1.03 6.73
N SER A 91 5.11 -1.36 5.82
CA SER A 91 5.63 -2.73 5.64
C SER A 91 6.35 -3.29 6.86
N THR A 92 6.91 -2.44 7.73
CA THR A 92 7.62 -2.86 8.95
C THR A 92 6.75 -2.71 10.20
N ALA A 93 5.76 -1.82 10.18
CA ALA A 93 4.85 -1.56 11.30
C ALA A 93 3.72 -2.60 11.42
N PHE A 94 3.31 -3.23 10.31
CA PHE A 94 2.23 -4.21 10.27
C PHE A 94 2.75 -5.59 9.84
N ARG A 95 2.37 -6.65 10.56
CA ARG A 95 2.65 -8.03 10.14
C ARG A 95 1.76 -8.38 8.94
N ASN A 96 2.22 -9.31 8.11
CA ASN A 96 1.54 -9.75 6.89
C ASN A 96 1.38 -8.65 5.82
N MET A 97 2.17 -7.57 5.89
CA MET A 97 2.15 -6.48 4.92
C MET A 97 3.44 -6.52 4.07
N LEU A 98 3.30 -6.82 2.79
CA LEU A 98 4.38 -6.71 1.81
C LEU A 98 4.16 -5.44 0.98
N VAL A 99 5.21 -4.64 0.78
CA VAL A 99 5.19 -3.49 -0.13
C VAL A 99 6.20 -3.74 -1.25
N VAL A 100 5.69 -3.88 -2.47
CA VAL A 100 6.48 -4.04 -3.69
C VAL A 100 6.89 -2.64 -4.19
N PRO A 101 8.20 -2.38 -4.41
CA PRO A 101 8.69 -1.05 -4.75
C PRO A 101 8.29 -0.60 -6.17
N PRO A 102 8.34 0.73 -6.45
CA PRO A 102 8.07 1.25 -7.79
C PRO A 102 9.00 0.65 -8.85
N GLY A 103 8.53 0.59 -10.09
CA GLY A 103 9.29 0.04 -11.22
C GLY A 103 9.35 -1.50 -11.27
N SER A 104 8.63 -2.20 -10.39
CA SER A 104 8.60 -3.67 -10.34
C SER A 104 7.52 -4.32 -11.21
N GLY A 105 6.71 -3.53 -11.93
CA GLY A 105 5.57 -3.99 -12.70
C GLY A 105 4.26 -3.31 -12.27
N ILE A 106 3.14 -3.79 -12.81
CA ILE A 106 1.78 -3.31 -12.52
C ILE A 106 1.08 -4.39 -11.69
N VAL A 107 0.22 -3.99 -10.75
CA VAL A 107 -0.42 -4.84 -9.73
C VAL A 107 -1.11 -6.12 -10.26
N HIS A 108 -1.53 -6.13 -11.53
CA HIS A 108 -2.27 -7.25 -12.15
C HIS A 108 -1.49 -8.04 -13.20
N GLN A 109 -0.27 -7.62 -13.56
CA GLN A 109 0.53 -8.24 -14.63
C GLN A 109 1.32 -9.44 -14.13
#